data_AF-A0A7W1JM11-F1
#
_entry.id   AF-A0A7W1JM11-F1
#
_cell.length_a   1.000
_cell.length_b   1.000
_cell.length_c   1.000
_cell.angle_alpha   90.00
_cell.angle_beta   90.00
_cell.angle_gamma   90.00
#
_symmetry.space_group_name_H-M   'P 1'
#
loop_
_entity.id
_entity.type
_entity.pdbx_description
1 polymer ?
#
loop_
_entity_poly.entity_id
_entity_poly.type
_entity_poly.pdbx_seq_one_letter_code
_entity_poly.pdbx_strand_id
1 'polypeptide(L)'
;MASALVVLIYYVSHRRQHQSSWNDIREGILLFFSRFAVYRLALSESVSKSWRPHLLVFAKENDGSLLQFSEAVNQGKGFFTMASFVKTPLKSEFEKKELQKSITKKLMDQKIQAFVEVSYAEKIYLSMNQMIESYGLGPLKPNTIICGIHKNDDLEDFACVINKAYHRHCNMVILNSQNDSLDSRFVGGDLHVWWHPHHKENGDLMLVIAYMLTRHTLWKKAKVCLKVLVESEIDRARVLEEFKELSRIRRLSLNIEILVTDDPVNNYLKYVTAISKDASIVFLSLAPPLSETPVEEYYTYLKSMVSFSKEFPSVGLVLSSEFTPLNDVLS
;
A
#
# COMPACT_ATOMS: atom_id res chain seq x y z
N MET A 1 -40.16 31.20 1.01
CA MET A 1 -39.27 31.42 -0.15
C MET A 1 -38.49 30.18 -0.53
N ALA A 2 -37.72 29.55 0.37
CA ALA A 2 -37.00 28.30 0.08
C ALA A 2 -37.92 27.14 -0.34
N SER A 3 -39.07 26.98 0.33
CA SER A 3 -40.08 25.98 0.00
C SER A 3 -40.72 26.19 -1.39
N ALA A 4 -40.98 27.43 -1.78
CA ALA A 4 -41.50 27.75 -3.11
C ALA A 4 -40.46 27.47 -4.21
N LEU A 5 -39.17 27.70 -3.94
CA LEU A 5 -38.07 27.42 -4.85
C LEU A 5 -37.89 25.90 -5.06
N VAL A 6 -38.00 25.11 -3.98
CA VAL A 6 -37.95 23.64 -4.04
C VAL A 6 -39.14 23.08 -4.85
N VAL A 7 -40.35 23.60 -4.63
CA VAL A 7 -41.55 23.20 -5.37
C VAL A 7 -41.44 23.57 -6.85
N LEU A 8 -40.89 24.75 -7.17
CA LEU A 8 -40.68 25.19 -8.55
C LEU A 8 -39.65 24.31 -9.27
N ILE A 9 -38.52 23.99 -8.63
CA ILE A 9 -37.48 23.11 -9.18
C ILE A 9 -38.05 21.70 -9.40
N TYR A 10 -38.80 21.18 -8.42
CA TYR A 10 -39.46 19.87 -8.53
C TYR A 10 -40.47 19.85 -9.70
N TYR A 11 -41.30 20.89 -9.83
CA TYR A 11 -42.32 20.98 -10.89
C TYR A 11 -41.69 21.10 -12.29
N VAL A 12 -40.64 21.91 -12.45
CA VAL A 12 -39.91 22.06 -13.71
C VAL A 12 -39.17 20.77 -14.09
N SER A 13 -38.60 20.07 -13.11
CA SER A 13 -37.92 18.79 -13.30
C SER A 13 -38.90 17.66 -13.65
N HIS A 14 -40.07 17.61 -13.00
CA HIS A 14 -41.08 16.59 -13.25
C HIS A 14 -41.78 16.75 -14.62
N ARG A 15 -41.97 18.00 -15.09
CA ARG A 15 -42.58 18.27 -16.41
C ARG A 15 -41.67 17.92 -17.59
N ARG A 16 -40.36 17.90 -17.37
CA ARG A 16 -39.38 17.46 -18.37
C ARG A 16 -39.16 15.96 -18.19
N GLN A 17 -39.93 15.14 -18.90
CA GLN A 17 -39.84 13.67 -18.93
C GLN A 17 -38.45 13.16 -19.36
N HIS A 18 -37.44 13.27 -18.50
CA HIS A 18 -36.12 12.69 -18.73
C HIS A 18 -35.58 12.12 -17.43
N GLN A 19 -35.63 10.79 -17.33
CA GLN A 19 -34.79 10.04 -16.38
C GLN A 19 -33.30 10.41 -16.55
N SER A 20 -32.86 10.90 -17.71
CA SER A 20 -31.49 11.40 -17.90
C SER A 20 -31.20 12.67 -17.10
N SER A 21 -32.13 13.63 -17.02
CA SER A 21 -31.85 14.93 -16.36
C SER A 21 -31.57 14.80 -14.86
N TRP A 22 -32.16 13.81 -14.20
CA TRP A 22 -31.90 13.58 -12.76
C TRP A 22 -30.52 13.01 -12.49
N ASN A 23 -30.00 12.15 -13.38
CA ASN A 23 -28.65 11.66 -13.26
C ASN A 23 -27.64 12.79 -13.56
N ASP A 24 -27.92 13.60 -14.59
CA ASP A 24 -27.11 14.77 -14.95
C ASP A 24 -27.07 15.82 -13.83
N ILE A 25 -28.19 16.06 -13.14
CA ILE A 25 -28.26 16.97 -11.98
C ILE A 25 -27.44 16.41 -10.80
N ARG A 26 -27.57 15.12 -10.49
CA ARG A 26 -26.79 14.48 -9.41
C ARG A 26 -25.29 14.53 -9.69
N GLU A 27 -24.89 14.20 -10.92
CA GLU A 27 -23.50 14.27 -11.36
C GLU A 27 -22.97 15.72 -11.30
N GLY A 28 -23.77 16.70 -11.72
CA GLY A 28 -23.42 18.12 -11.63
C GLY A 28 -23.20 18.58 -10.18
N ILE A 29 -24.04 18.13 -9.25
CA ILE A 29 -23.89 18.41 -7.82
C ILE A 29 -22.62 17.75 -7.25
N LEU A 30 -22.38 16.48 -7.56
CA LEU A 30 -21.19 15.75 -7.13
C LEU A 30 -19.90 16.37 -7.67
N LEU A 31 -19.91 16.79 -8.94
CA LEU A 31 -18.78 17.48 -9.57
C LEU A 31 -18.52 18.83 -8.90
N PHE A 32 -19.58 19.59 -8.59
CA PHE A 32 -19.45 20.86 -7.88
C PHE A 32 -18.79 20.68 -6.51
N PHE A 33 -19.27 19.72 -5.70
CA PHE A 33 -18.69 19.43 -4.38
C PHE A 33 -17.25 18.90 -4.49
N SER A 34 -17.00 17.99 -5.43
CA SER A 34 -15.65 17.45 -5.67
C SER A 34 -14.66 18.56 -6.03
N ARG A 35 -15.04 19.42 -6.97
CA ARG A 35 -14.21 20.56 -7.40
C ARG A 35 -13.93 21.52 -6.24
N PHE A 36 -14.96 21.84 -5.46
CA PHE A 36 -14.80 22.66 -4.25
C PHE A 36 -13.81 22.02 -3.26
N ALA A 37 -13.97 20.73 -2.96
CA ALA A 37 -13.11 20.01 -2.03
C ALA A 37 -11.64 19.98 -2.50
N VAL A 38 -11.40 19.66 -3.77
CA VAL A 38 -10.04 19.60 -4.34
C VAL A 38 -9.35 20.97 -4.29
N TYR A 39 -10.05 22.05 -4.67
CA TYR A 39 -9.47 23.40 -4.59
C TYR A 39 -9.20 23.83 -3.14
N ARG A 40 -10.08 23.48 -2.21
CA ARG A 40 -9.86 23.78 -0.78
C ARG A 40 -8.68 23.02 -0.20
N LEU A 41 -8.50 21.75 -0.59
CA LEU A 41 -7.32 20.96 -0.21
C LEU A 41 -6.04 21.55 -0.80
N ALA A 42 -6.06 22.03 -2.05
CA ALA A 42 -4.88 22.61 -2.71
C ALA A 42 -4.40 23.91 -2.04
N LEU A 43 -5.30 24.64 -1.37
CA LEU A 43 -5.00 25.84 -0.61
C LEU A 43 -4.66 25.56 0.86
N SER A 44 -4.77 24.30 1.31
CA SER A 44 -4.50 23.95 2.70
C SER A 44 -3.00 23.75 2.92
N GLU A 45 -2.43 24.52 3.85
CA GLU A 45 -1.02 24.38 4.26
C GLU A 45 -0.80 23.22 5.23
N SER A 46 -1.87 22.56 5.72
CA SER A 46 -1.73 21.52 6.72
C SER A 46 -1.33 20.19 6.08
N VAL A 47 -0.07 19.79 6.27
CA VAL A 47 0.30 18.37 6.33
C VAL A 47 -0.61 17.75 7.39
N SER A 48 -1.57 16.92 6.97
CA SER A 48 -2.62 16.46 7.87
C SER A 48 -2.01 15.77 9.09
N LYS A 49 -2.41 16.15 10.31
CA LYS A 49 -2.07 15.47 11.58
C LYS A 49 -2.63 14.04 11.69
N SER A 50 -2.97 13.42 10.56
CA SER A 50 -3.56 12.09 10.45
C SER A 50 -3.18 11.53 9.10
N TRP A 51 -1.92 11.10 8.96
CA TRP A 51 -1.46 10.43 7.75
C TRP A 51 -2.39 9.24 7.42
N ARG A 52 -2.70 9.06 6.14
CA ARG A 52 -3.47 7.92 5.63
C ARG A 52 -2.82 7.40 4.35
N PRO A 53 -2.86 6.09 4.11
CA PRO A 53 -2.35 5.54 2.86
C PRO A 53 -3.32 5.90 1.72
N HIS A 54 -2.85 6.73 0.79
CA HIS A 54 -3.45 6.91 -0.52
C HIS A 54 -2.74 5.94 -1.48
N LEU A 55 -3.41 4.84 -1.79
CA LEU A 55 -2.85 3.68 -2.46
C LEU A 55 -2.90 3.80 -3.98
N LEU A 56 -1.75 3.58 -4.62
CA LEU A 56 -1.66 3.18 -6.02
C LEU A 56 -1.19 1.71 -6.07
N VAL A 57 -2.07 0.82 -6.50
CA VAL A 57 -1.82 -0.63 -6.46
C VAL A 57 -1.67 -1.16 -7.87
N PHE A 58 -0.48 -1.66 -8.19
CA PHE A 58 -0.21 -2.31 -9.47
C PHE A 58 -0.59 -3.79 -9.38
N ALA A 59 -1.74 -4.14 -9.95
CA ALA A 59 -2.36 -5.45 -9.83
C ALA A 59 -3.14 -5.82 -11.09
N LYS A 60 -3.26 -7.12 -11.35
CA LYS A 60 -4.21 -7.69 -12.31
C LYS A 60 -5.54 -7.98 -11.62
N GLU A 61 -6.59 -8.14 -12.42
CA GLU A 61 -7.93 -8.47 -11.89
C GLU A 61 -8.01 -9.77 -11.10
N ASN A 62 -7.07 -10.69 -11.31
CA ASN A 62 -7.02 -11.98 -10.62
C ASN A 62 -6.02 -12.01 -9.45
N ASP A 63 -5.34 -10.89 -9.14
CA ASP A 63 -4.40 -10.79 -8.01
C ASP A 63 -5.15 -10.58 -6.68
N GLY A 64 -6.10 -11.47 -6.36
CA GLY A 64 -7.03 -11.31 -5.23
C GLY A 64 -6.32 -11.13 -3.88
N SER A 65 -5.24 -11.86 -3.68
CA SER A 65 -4.31 -11.77 -2.55
C SER A 65 -3.80 -10.34 -2.30
N LEU A 66 -3.24 -9.73 -3.35
CA LEU A 66 -2.68 -8.38 -3.31
C LEU A 66 -3.79 -7.35 -3.06
N LEU A 67 -4.93 -7.50 -3.72
CA LEU A 67 -6.07 -6.59 -3.60
C LEU A 67 -6.71 -6.64 -2.21
N GLN A 68 -6.84 -7.83 -1.60
CA GLN A 68 -7.34 -7.98 -0.23
C GLN A 68 -6.38 -7.37 0.81
N PHE A 69 -5.07 -7.57 0.62
CA PHE A 69 -4.07 -6.91 1.45
C PHE A 69 -4.20 -5.38 1.34
N SER A 70 -4.29 -4.85 0.11
CA SER A 70 -4.42 -3.41 -0.13
C SER A 70 -5.69 -2.84 0.49
N GLU A 71 -6.83 -3.53 0.38
CA GLU A 71 -8.08 -3.11 1.04
C GLU A 71 -7.94 -3.09 2.57
N ALA A 72 -7.29 -4.11 3.14
CA ALA A 72 -7.06 -4.19 4.58
C ALA A 72 -6.15 -3.07 5.10
N VAL A 73 -5.17 -2.64 4.30
CA VAL A 73 -4.33 -1.47 4.60
C VAL A 73 -5.12 -0.16 4.44
N ASN A 74 -5.94 -0.04 3.39
CA ASN A 74 -6.72 1.18 3.11
C ASN A 74 -7.82 1.45 4.15
N GLN A 75 -8.48 0.39 4.67
CA GLN A 75 -9.60 0.45 5.61
C GLN A 75 -10.79 1.31 5.15
N GLY A 76 -10.95 1.53 3.84
CA GLY A 76 -11.93 2.46 3.28
C GLY A 76 -11.74 3.93 3.69
N LYS A 77 -10.57 4.32 4.20
CA LYS A 77 -10.31 5.70 4.67
C LYS A 77 -9.46 6.52 3.71
N GLY A 78 -8.56 5.87 2.99
CA GLY A 78 -7.73 6.48 1.95
C GLY A 78 -8.36 6.38 0.57
N PHE A 79 -7.68 7.00 -0.40
CA PHE A 79 -7.98 6.76 -1.81
C PHE A 79 -7.27 5.48 -2.22
N PHE A 80 -7.97 4.59 -2.92
CA PHE A 80 -7.40 3.36 -3.43
C PHE A 80 -7.64 3.32 -4.94
N THR A 81 -6.56 3.32 -5.70
CA THR A 81 -6.57 3.09 -7.15
C THR A 81 -5.86 1.79 -7.48
N MET A 82 -6.56 0.87 -8.13
CA MET A 82 -6.00 -0.29 -8.80
C MET A 82 -5.60 0.10 -10.23
N ALA A 83 -4.33 -0.10 -10.57
CA ALA A 83 -3.76 0.11 -11.89
C ALA A 83 -3.40 -1.24 -12.53
N SER A 84 -4.04 -1.54 -13.66
CA SER A 84 -3.82 -2.79 -14.41
C SER A 84 -3.31 -2.51 -15.81
N PHE A 85 -2.24 -3.22 -16.20
CA PHE A 85 -1.63 -3.09 -17.52
C PHE A 85 -2.03 -4.26 -18.42
N VAL A 86 -2.63 -3.96 -19.57
CA VAL A 86 -2.99 -4.96 -20.59
C VAL A 86 -1.90 -5.08 -21.65
N LYS A 87 -1.65 -6.30 -22.13
CA LYS A 87 -0.64 -6.59 -23.16
C LYS A 87 -1.13 -6.37 -24.59
N THR A 88 -2.43 -6.19 -24.77
CA THR A 88 -3.06 -5.93 -26.07
C THR A 88 -3.51 -4.48 -26.11
N PRO A 89 -3.18 -3.72 -27.16
CA PRO A 89 -3.67 -2.36 -27.31
C PRO A 89 -5.20 -2.32 -27.26
N LEU A 90 -5.73 -1.37 -26.49
CA LEU A 90 -7.17 -1.09 -26.46
C LEU A 90 -7.54 -0.35 -27.74
N LYS A 91 -8.59 -0.79 -28.43
CA LYS A 91 -9.03 -0.26 -29.73
C LYS A 91 -9.72 1.10 -29.60
N SER A 92 -10.28 1.40 -28.42
CA SER A 92 -11.00 2.64 -28.17
C SER A 92 -11.12 2.96 -26.68
N GLU A 93 -11.43 4.22 -26.37
CA GLU A 93 -11.83 4.65 -25.02
C GLU A 93 -13.10 3.94 -24.52
N PHE A 94 -13.97 3.49 -25.43
CA PHE A 94 -15.15 2.73 -25.06
C PHE A 94 -14.78 1.36 -24.47
N GLU A 95 -13.89 0.63 -25.17
CA GLU A 95 -13.37 -0.67 -24.69
C GLU A 95 -12.66 -0.54 -23.35
N LYS A 96 -11.84 0.52 -23.18
CA LYS A 96 -11.21 0.84 -21.90
C LYS A 96 -12.24 0.99 -20.78
N LYS A 97 -13.29 1.78 -21.00
CA LYS A 97 -14.36 2.01 -20.00
C LYS A 97 -15.15 0.75 -19.69
N GLU A 98 -15.42 -0.11 -20.67
CA GLU A 98 -16.09 -1.39 -20.43
C GLU A 98 -15.25 -2.33 -19.57
N LEU A 99 -13.95 -2.42 -19.86
CA LEU A 99 -13.02 -3.22 -19.05
C LEU A 99 -12.90 -2.67 -17.63
N GLN A 100 -12.76 -1.35 -17.46
CA GLN A 100 -12.76 -0.70 -16.14
C GLN A 100 -14.04 -1.01 -15.36
N LYS A 101 -15.23 -0.93 -15.99
CA LYS A 101 -16.51 -1.27 -15.36
C LYS A 101 -16.58 -2.74 -14.95
N SER A 102 -16.11 -3.63 -15.81
CA SER A 102 -16.08 -5.08 -15.54
C SER A 102 -15.22 -5.40 -14.30
N ILE A 103 -13.99 -4.86 -14.25
CA ILE A 103 -13.08 -5.02 -13.12
C ILE A 103 -13.67 -4.38 -11.86
N THR A 104 -14.22 -3.17 -11.97
CA THR A 104 -14.86 -2.47 -10.85
C THR A 104 -15.97 -3.32 -10.23
N LYS A 105 -16.80 -3.96 -11.06
CA LYS A 105 -17.85 -4.87 -10.57
C LYS A 105 -17.26 -6.06 -9.81
N LYS A 106 -16.21 -6.70 -10.34
CA LYS A 106 -15.53 -7.82 -9.65
C LYS A 106 -14.95 -7.39 -8.29
N LEU A 107 -14.35 -6.20 -8.20
CA LEU A 107 -13.84 -5.66 -6.94
C LEU A 107 -14.97 -5.41 -5.94
N MET A 108 -16.10 -4.85 -6.40
CA MET A 108 -17.29 -4.66 -5.55
C MET A 108 -17.85 -5.98 -5.02
N ASP A 109 -17.87 -7.04 -5.84
CA ASP A 109 -18.28 -8.38 -5.40
C ASP A 109 -17.36 -8.93 -4.29
N GLN A 110 -16.08 -8.52 -4.30
CA GLN A 110 -15.09 -8.82 -3.26
C GLN A 110 -15.08 -7.81 -2.09
N LYS A 111 -16.02 -6.84 -2.07
CA LYS A 111 -16.12 -5.74 -1.09
C LYS A 111 -14.90 -4.81 -1.08
N ILE A 112 -14.24 -4.66 -2.22
CA ILE A 112 -13.10 -3.76 -2.41
C ILE A 112 -13.60 -2.50 -3.12
N GLN A 113 -13.46 -1.34 -2.47
CA GLN A 113 -13.83 -0.06 -3.05
C GLN A 113 -12.58 0.65 -3.57
N ALA A 114 -12.32 0.53 -4.87
CA ALA A 114 -11.19 1.16 -5.53
C ALA A 114 -11.59 1.81 -6.87
N PHE A 115 -10.86 2.85 -7.25
CA PHE A 115 -10.82 3.31 -8.64
C PHE A 115 -10.06 2.29 -9.48
N VAL A 116 -10.46 2.11 -10.73
CA VAL A 116 -9.79 1.18 -11.66
C VAL A 116 -9.23 1.96 -12.84
N GLU A 117 -7.91 1.94 -12.97
CA GLU A 117 -7.19 2.45 -14.14
C GLU A 117 -6.65 1.30 -14.97
N VAL A 118 -6.94 1.34 -16.27
CA VAL A 118 -6.42 0.36 -17.22
C VAL A 118 -5.67 1.07 -18.33
N SER A 119 -4.48 0.58 -18.64
CA SER A 119 -3.68 1.08 -19.76
C SER A 119 -2.97 -0.06 -20.48
N TYR A 120 -2.69 0.14 -21.76
CA TYR A 120 -1.82 -0.76 -22.52
C TYR A 120 -0.36 -0.53 -22.11
N ALA A 121 0.40 -1.62 -21.96
CA ALA A 121 1.83 -1.55 -21.71
C ALA A 121 2.57 -2.63 -22.52
N GLU A 122 3.54 -2.20 -23.33
CA GLU A 122 4.53 -3.10 -23.92
C GLU A 122 5.50 -3.60 -22.85
N LYS A 123 5.99 -2.67 -22.03
CA LYS A 123 6.81 -2.92 -20.85
C LYS A 123 6.08 -2.43 -19.60
N ILE A 124 5.68 -3.37 -18.74
CA ILE A 124 4.88 -3.08 -17.54
C ILE A 124 5.59 -2.06 -16.63
N TYR A 125 6.88 -2.26 -16.35
CA TYR A 125 7.65 -1.38 -15.46
C TYR A 125 7.82 0.05 -16.00
N LEU A 126 7.89 0.23 -17.32
CA LEU A 126 7.87 1.57 -17.92
C LEU A 126 6.54 2.28 -17.67
N SER A 127 5.42 1.57 -17.81
CA SER A 127 4.09 2.13 -17.55
C SER A 127 3.84 2.37 -16.05
N MET A 128 4.40 1.54 -15.16
CA MET A 128 4.42 1.81 -13.72
C MET A 128 5.14 3.13 -13.43
N ASN A 129 6.34 3.35 -14.00
CA ASN A 129 7.08 4.60 -13.85
C ASN A 129 6.26 5.82 -14.31
N GLN A 130 5.63 5.73 -15.48
CA GLN A 130 4.78 6.81 -16.00
C GLN A 130 3.60 7.11 -15.08
N MET A 131 2.99 6.07 -14.49
CA MET A 131 1.86 6.24 -13.59
C MET A 131 2.28 6.86 -12.25
N ILE A 132 3.42 6.46 -11.68
CA ILE A 132 3.99 7.08 -10.48
C ILE A 132 4.28 8.57 -10.73
N GLU A 133 4.78 8.91 -11.92
CA GLU A 133 5.14 10.28 -12.27
C GLU A 133 3.90 11.20 -12.38
N SER A 134 2.80 10.68 -12.94
CA SER A 134 1.69 11.48 -13.47
C SER A 134 0.34 11.28 -12.79
N TYR A 135 0.14 10.23 -11.99
CA TYR A 135 -1.16 9.91 -11.41
C TYR A 135 -1.54 10.85 -10.24
N GLY A 136 -2.85 11.15 -10.16
CA GLY A 136 -3.44 11.99 -9.13
C GLY A 136 -3.96 13.32 -9.67
N LEU A 137 -4.63 14.09 -8.80
CA LEU A 137 -5.23 15.38 -9.12
C LEU A 137 -4.91 16.41 -8.04
N GLY A 138 -4.04 17.38 -8.36
CA GLY A 138 -3.63 18.43 -7.43
C GLY A 138 -3.00 17.83 -6.16
N PRO A 139 -3.54 18.09 -4.96
CA PRO A 139 -3.05 17.51 -3.71
C PRO A 139 -3.46 16.05 -3.51
N LEU A 140 -4.39 15.52 -4.32
CA LEU A 140 -4.85 14.13 -4.24
C LEU A 140 -3.93 13.23 -5.06
N LYS A 141 -2.77 12.92 -4.50
CA LYS A 141 -1.78 12.00 -5.09
C LYS A 141 -1.60 10.77 -4.19
N PRO A 142 -1.24 9.62 -4.77
CA PRO A 142 -0.82 8.48 -3.98
C PRO A 142 0.42 8.83 -3.17
N ASN A 143 0.48 8.31 -1.95
CA ASN A 143 1.67 8.37 -1.11
C ASN A 143 2.21 6.97 -0.77
N THR A 144 1.48 5.91 -1.15
CA THR A 144 1.89 4.53 -0.94
C THR A 144 1.58 3.72 -2.20
N ILE A 145 2.60 3.01 -2.69
CA ILE A 145 2.52 2.11 -3.82
C ILE A 145 2.55 0.68 -3.29
N ILE A 146 1.63 -0.16 -3.77
CA ILE A 146 1.62 -1.59 -3.44
C ILE A 146 1.68 -2.39 -4.74
N CYS A 147 2.58 -3.36 -4.83
CA CYS A 147 2.65 -4.22 -6.01
C CYS A 147 3.13 -5.62 -5.66
N GLY A 148 2.89 -6.56 -6.58
CA GLY A 148 3.48 -7.89 -6.53
C GLY A 148 4.87 -7.91 -7.18
N ILE A 149 5.63 -8.97 -6.89
CA ILE A 149 6.85 -9.28 -7.66
C ILE A 149 6.42 -9.98 -8.95
N HIS A 150 6.45 -9.26 -10.08
CA HIS A 150 6.28 -9.87 -11.40
C HIS A 150 7.58 -10.60 -11.80
N LYS A 151 7.50 -11.53 -12.75
CA LYS A 151 8.56 -12.48 -13.14
C LYS A 151 9.98 -11.86 -13.11
N ASN A 152 10.96 -12.69 -12.71
CA ASN A 152 12.37 -12.31 -12.48
C ASN A 152 13.09 -11.66 -13.68
N ASP A 153 12.54 -11.73 -14.89
CA ASP A 153 13.27 -11.42 -16.13
C ASP A 153 13.52 -9.91 -16.34
N ASP A 154 12.84 -9.02 -15.60
CA ASP A 154 12.96 -7.56 -15.74
C ASP A 154 13.21 -6.85 -14.37
N LEU A 155 13.95 -7.48 -13.45
CA LEU A 155 14.21 -6.90 -12.11
C LEU A 155 15.01 -5.57 -12.14
N GLU A 156 15.77 -5.31 -13.20
CA GLU A 156 16.48 -4.04 -13.42
C GLU A 156 15.50 -2.88 -13.67
N ASP A 157 14.53 -3.10 -14.57
CA ASP A 157 13.45 -2.14 -14.82
C ASP A 157 12.61 -1.93 -13.54
N PHE A 158 12.43 -2.99 -12.72
CA PHE A 158 11.74 -2.87 -11.43
C PHE A 158 12.55 -2.05 -10.41
N ALA A 159 13.87 -2.18 -10.36
CA ALA A 159 14.73 -1.33 -9.54
C ALA A 159 14.55 0.15 -9.90
N CYS A 160 14.39 0.47 -11.19
CA CYS A 160 14.06 1.82 -11.65
C CYS A 160 12.70 2.31 -11.13
N VAL A 161 11.69 1.42 -11.06
CA VAL A 161 10.38 1.73 -10.46
C VAL A 161 10.50 2.04 -8.97
N ILE A 162 11.26 1.25 -8.22
CA ILE A 162 11.50 1.47 -6.78
C ILE A 162 12.22 2.82 -6.57
N ASN A 163 13.24 3.09 -7.38
CA ASN A 163 13.98 4.35 -7.34
C ASN A 163 13.07 5.55 -7.64
N LYS A 164 12.22 5.44 -8.66
CA LYS A 164 11.24 6.46 -9.01
C LYS A 164 10.24 6.71 -7.87
N ALA A 165 9.69 5.65 -7.26
CA ALA A 165 8.79 5.76 -6.12
C ALA A 165 9.44 6.48 -4.93
N TYR A 166 10.67 6.07 -4.58
CA TYR A 166 11.43 6.67 -3.49
C TYR A 166 11.67 8.18 -3.69
N HIS A 167 12.12 8.59 -4.88
CA HIS A 167 12.34 10.00 -5.20
C HIS A 167 11.07 10.84 -5.35
N ARG A 168 9.90 10.20 -5.50
CA ARG A 168 8.60 10.87 -5.49
C ARG A 168 7.96 10.91 -4.09
N HIS A 169 8.70 10.49 -3.05
CA HIS A 169 8.21 10.40 -1.67
C HIS A 169 6.96 9.51 -1.58
N CYS A 170 6.94 8.42 -2.36
CA CYS A 170 5.93 7.39 -2.25
C CYS A 170 6.50 6.19 -1.49
N ASN A 171 5.88 5.85 -0.36
CA ASN A 171 6.14 4.59 0.33
C ASN A 171 5.88 3.41 -0.63
N MET A 172 6.61 2.31 -0.48
CA MET A 172 6.45 1.14 -1.35
C MET A 172 6.35 -0.14 -0.52
N VAL A 173 5.36 -0.97 -0.85
CA VAL A 173 5.15 -2.30 -0.27
C VAL A 173 5.11 -3.31 -1.40
N ILE A 174 6.10 -4.19 -1.42
CA ILE A 174 6.25 -5.23 -2.44
C ILE A 174 5.87 -6.55 -1.81
N LEU A 175 4.75 -7.12 -2.24
CA LEU A 175 4.30 -8.42 -1.76
C LEU A 175 4.86 -9.53 -2.63
N ASN A 176 5.53 -10.49 -2.01
CA ASN A 176 5.77 -11.77 -2.63
C ASN A 176 4.56 -12.69 -2.40
N SER A 177 3.55 -12.57 -3.26
CA SER A 177 2.36 -13.45 -3.24
C SER A 177 2.37 -14.45 -4.40
N GLN A 178 3.54 -15.01 -4.74
CA GLN A 178 3.65 -16.01 -5.82
C GLN A 178 2.90 -17.32 -5.52
N ASN A 179 2.39 -17.47 -4.30
CA ASN A 179 1.46 -18.52 -3.94
C ASN A 179 0.08 -17.90 -3.70
N ASP A 180 -0.97 -18.62 -4.07
CA ASP A 180 -2.38 -18.36 -3.72
C ASP A 180 -2.63 -18.39 -2.19
N SER A 181 -1.63 -18.06 -1.36
CA SER A 181 -1.59 -18.18 0.10
C SER A 181 -2.32 -17.06 0.85
N LEU A 182 -2.72 -15.98 0.18
CA LEU A 182 -3.70 -15.03 0.72
C LEU A 182 -5.12 -15.31 0.18
N ASP A 183 -5.33 -16.48 -0.44
CA ASP A 183 -6.66 -17.04 -0.56
C ASP A 183 -7.13 -17.37 0.87
N SER A 184 -8.27 -16.79 1.25
CA SER A 184 -8.94 -16.68 2.57
C SER A 184 -8.89 -17.86 3.57
N ARG A 185 -8.32 -19.00 3.19
CA ARG A 185 -8.19 -20.24 3.95
C ARG A 185 -6.91 -20.33 4.80
N PHE A 186 -5.90 -19.49 4.55
CA PHE A 186 -4.57 -19.57 5.21
C PHE A 186 -4.21 -18.37 6.11
N VAL A 187 -5.16 -17.49 6.44
CA VAL A 187 -4.90 -16.34 7.35
C VAL A 187 -4.92 -16.79 8.82
N GLY A 188 -4.01 -17.71 9.15
CA GLY A 188 -3.65 -18.07 10.52
C GLY A 188 -2.21 -17.63 10.79
N GLY A 189 -1.93 -17.19 12.01
CA GLY A 189 -0.59 -16.78 12.42
C GLY A 189 -0.45 -15.30 12.74
N ASP A 190 0.70 -14.95 13.29
CA ASP A 190 1.01 -13.58 13.73
C ASP A 190 1.67 -12.77 12.60
N LEU A 191 1.65 -11.45 12.74
CA LEU A 191 2.30 -10.50 11.83
C LEU A 191 3.70 -10.23 12.37
N HIS A 192 4.74 -10.69 11.68
CA HIS A 192 6.11 -10.51 12.12
C HIS A 192 6.70 -9.26 11.46
N VAL A 193 7.14 -8.29 12.26
CA VAL A 193 7.84 -7.08 11.81
C VAL A 193 9.30 -7.19 12.22
N TRP A 194 10.19 -7.37 11.25
CA TRP A 194 11.63 -7.38 11.52
C TRP A 194 12.20 -5.97 11.42
N TRP A 195 12.51 -5.41 12.57
CA TRP A 195 13.09 -4.09 12.69
C TRP A 195 14.56 -4.10 12.27
N HIS A 196 14.93 -3.16 11.41
CA HIS A 196 16.31 -2.98 10.97
C HIS A 196 16.89 -1.70 11.60
N PRO A 197 17.98 -1.76 12.40
CA PRO A 197 18.51 -0.60 13.13
C PRO A 197 18.82 0.62 12.26
N HIS A 198 19.31 0.40 11.02
CA HIS A 198 19.65 1.46 10.07
C HIS A 198 18.47 1.99 9.24
N HIS A 199 17.29 1.37 9.33
CA HIS A 199 16.11 1.74 8.54
C HIS A 199 14.88 1.87 9.45
N LYS A 200 14.99 2.74 10.46
CA LYS A 200 13.91 2.97 11.45
C LYS A 200 12.59 3.41 10.82
N GLU A 201 12.65 4.22 9.76
CA GLU A 201 11.45 4.71 9.05
C GLU A 201 10.64 3.59 8.40
N ASN A 202 11.33 2.61 7.80
CA ASN A 202 10.68 1.39 7.31
C ASN A 202 10.02 0.64 8.46
N GLY A 203 10.68 0.56 9.62
CA GLY A 203 10.14 -0.03 10.84
C GLY A 203 8.82 0.61 11.27
N ASP A 204 8.77 1.93 11.30
CA ASP A 204 7.55 2.68 11.65
C ASP A 204 6.42 2.41 10.64
N LEU A 205 6.70 2.44 9.34
CA LEU A 205 5.71 2.12 8.30
C LEU A 205 5.22 0.67 8.38
N MET A 206 6.13 -0.29 8.60
CA MET A 206 5.78 -1.71 8.78
C MET A 206 4.86 -1.92 9.99
N LEU A 207 5.13 -1.23 11.11
CA LEU A 207 4.26 -1.26 12.28
C LEU A 207 2.89 -0.66 11.95
N VAL A 208 2.82 0.50 11.29
CA VAL A 208 1.55 1.11 10.84
C VAL A 208 0.73 0.10 10.01
N ILE A 209 1.35 -0.50 9.00
CA ILE A 209 0.70 -1.48 8.12
C ILE A 209 0.21 -2.68 8.92
N ALA A 210 1.06 -3.27 9.77
CA ALA A 210 0.69 -4.41 10.60
C ALA A 210 -0.52 -4.09 11.50
N TYR A 211 -0.55 -2.91 12.12
CA TYR A 211 -1.70 -2.47 12.90
C TYR A 211 -2.95 -2.24 12.04
N MET A 212 -2.80 -1.71 10.82
CA MET A 212 -3.93 -1.55 9.93
C MET A 212 -4.56 -2.90 9.58
N LEU A 213 -3.73 -3.93 9.31
CA LEU A 213 -4.19 -5.27 9.03
C LEU A 213 -4.98 -5.88 10.19
N THR A 214 -4.53 -5.70 11.44
CA THR A 214 -5.25 -6.25 12.61
C THR A 214 -6.67 -5.68 12.79
N ARG A 215 -7.01 -4.55 12.15
CA ARG A 215 -8.39 -4.02 12.14
C ARG A 215 -9.27 -4.69 11.07
N HIS A 216 -8.67 -5.36 10.09
CA HIS A 216 -9.37 -6.08 9.05
C HIS A 216 -9.81 -7.47 9.53
N THR A 217 -10.93 -7.96 9.00
CA THR A 217 -11.56 -9.21 9.47
C THR A 217 -10.65 -10.43 9.34
N LEU A 218 -9.83 -10.48 8.28
CA LEU A 218 -8.89 -11.57 8.01
C LEU A 218 -7.80 -11.69 9.08
N TRP A 219 -7.26 -10.57 9.59
CA TRP A 219 -6.15 -10.56 10.56
C TRP A 219 -6.58 -10.11 11.97
N LYS A 220 -7.88 -10.07 12.27
CA LYS A 220 -8.41 -9.59 13.56
C LYS A 220 -7.85 -10.32 14.79
N LYS A 221 -7.40 -11.58 14.62
CA LYS A 221 -6.81 -12.40 15.68
C LYS A 221 -5.29 -12.42 15.68
N ALA A 222 -4.65 -11.87 14.65
CA ALA A 222 -3.20 -11.87 14.53
C ALA A 222 -2.58 -10.89 15.54
N LYS A 223 -1.50 -11.30 16.19
CA LYS A 223 -0.70 -10.41 17.04
C LYS A 223 0.42 -9.79 16.21
N VAL A 224 0.83 -8.58 16.58
CA VAL A 224 1.99 -7.94 15.97
C VAL A 224 3.23 -8.29 16.78
N CYS A 225 4.17 -9.01 16.16
CA CYS A 225 5.42 -9.45 16.76
C CYS A 225 6.57 -8.58 16.23
N LEU A 226 7.13 -7.72 17.08
CA LEU A 226 8.27 -6.86 16.75
C LEU A 226 9.56 -7.59 17.09
N LYS A 227 10.38 -7.86 16.07
CA LYS A 227 11.61 -8.65 16.16
C LYS A 227 12.83 -7.84 15.75
N VAL A 228 13.96 -8.03 16.42
CA VAL A 228 15.23 -7.37 16.07
C VAL A 228 16.43 -8.21 16.50
N LEU A 229 17.51 -8.15 15.73
CA LEU A 229 18.81 -8.73 16.09
C LEU A 229 19.71 -7.66 16.71
N VAL A 230 20.43 -8.03 17.76
CA VAL A 230 21.42 -7.18 18.43
C VAL A 230 22.71 -7.95 18.72
N GLU A 231 23.82 -7.23 18.91
CA GLU A 231 25.15 -7.83 19.08
C GLU A 231 25.41 -8.36 20.50
N SER A 232 24.75 -7.79 21.51
CA SER A 232 25.05 -8.08 22.91
C SER A 232 23.80 -8.11 23.80
N GLU A 233 23.90 -8.78 24.95
CA GLU A 233 22.85 -8.74 25.99
C GLU A 233 22.67 -7.34 26.59
N ILE A 234 23.70 -6.48 26.54
CA ILE A 234 23.61 -5.08 26.95
C ILE A 234 22.68 -4.32 25.98
N ASP A 235 22.89 -4.50 24.67
CA ASP A 235 22.03 -3.92 23.64
C ASP A 235 20.60 -4.47 23.73
N ARG A 236 20.44 -5.75 24.06
CA ARG A 236 19.13 -6.35 24.26
C ARG A 236 18.33 -5.62 25.34
N ALA A 237 18.94 -5.35 26.49
CA ALA A 237 18.27 -4.63 27.58
C ALA A 237 17.88 -3.20 27.16
N ARG A 238 18.79 -2.48 26.49
CA ARG A 238 18.57 -1.12 25.99
C ARG A 238 17.43 -1.06 24.96
N VAL A 239 17.47 -1.93 23.95
CA VAL A 239 16.45 -1.97 22.88
C VAL A 239 15.10 -2.44 23.42
N LEU A 240 15.08 -3.32 24.43
CA LEU A 240 13.84 -3.73 25.09
C LEU A 240 13.14 -2.56 25.76
N GLU A 241 13.90 -1.68 26.42
CA GLU A 241 13.36 -0.47 27.02
C GLU A 241 12.84 0.50 25.96
N GLU A 242 13.61 0.73 24.88
CA GLU A 242 13.18 1.56 23.73
C GLU A 242 11.85 1.08 23.14
N PHE A 243 11.71 -0.23 22.90
CA PHE A 243 10.49 -0.82 22.34
C PHE A 243 9.32 -0.86 23.32
N LYS A 244 9.56 -1.05 24.63
CA LYS A 244 8.52 -0.95 25.66
C LYS A 244 7.99 0.48 25.76
N GLU A 245 8.88 1.47 25.72
CA GLU A 245 8.49 2.88 25.71
C GLU A 245 7.72 3.23 24.43
N LEU A 246 8.16 2.75 23.27
CA LEU A 246 7.42 2.89 22.01
C LEU A 246 6.02 2.27 22.12
N SER A 247 5.92 1.05 22.63
CA SER A 247 4.64 0.36 22.86
C SER A 247 3.72 1.16 23.79
N ARG A 248 4.27 1.70 24.89
CA ARG A 248 3.53 2.48 25.90
C ARG A 248 3.04 3.81 25.36
N ILE A 249 3.94 4.62 24.79
CA ILE A 249 3.64 5.95 24.25
C ILE A 249 2.59 5.86 23.16
N ARG A 250 2.71 4.84 22.29
CA ARG A 250 1.86 4.68 21.11
C ARG A 250 0.65 3.78 21.35
N ARG A 251 0.48 3.25 22.57
CA ARG A 251 -0.61 2.32 22.97
C ARG A 251 -0.73 1.10 22.06
N LEU A 252 0.43 0.56 21.69
CA LEU A 252 0.59 -0.55 20.75
C LEU A 252 0.77 -1.86 21.51
N SER A 253 -0.10 -2.83 21.28
CA SER A 253 0.03 -4.18 21.85
C SER A 253 1.02 -5.00 21.02
N LEU A 254 2.31 -4.90 21.36
CA LEU A 254 3.41 -5.58 20.66
C LEU A 254 3.92 -6.79 21.46
N ASN A 255 4.11 -7.91 20.77
CA ASN A 255 4.95 -8.99 21.26
C ASN A 255 6.40 -8.69 20.85
N ILE A 256 7.23 -8.28 21.81
CA ILE A 256 8.61 -7.88 21.54
C ILE A 256 9.55 -9.08 21.73
N GLU A 257 10.35 -9.38 20.70
CA GLU A 257 11.37 -10.43 20.75
C GLU A 257 12.69 -9.88 20.25
N ILE A 258 13.70 -9.89 21.13
CA ILE A 258 15.03 -9.38 20.82
C ILE A 258 16.01 -10.53 20.94
N LEU A 259 16.75 -10.76 19.86
CA LEU A 259 17.63 -11.90 19.67
C LEU A 259 19.07 -11.42 19.62
N VAL A 260 19.95 -12.12 20.33
CA VAL A 260 21.37 -11.76 20.40
C VAL A 260 22.16 -12.68 19.49
N THR A 261 23.03 -12.12 18.66
CA THR A 261 23.96 -12.87 17.82
C THR A 261 25.26 -12.07 17.66
N ASP A 262 26.37 -12.78 17.52
CA ASP A 262 27.71 -12.22 17.29
C ASP A 262 27.81 -11.40 15.98
N ASP A 263 27.03 -11.75 14.96
CA ASP A 263 26.99 -11.05 13.67
C ASP A 263 25.55 -10.85 13.18
N PRO A 264 24.87 -9.77 13.61
CA PRO A 264 23.47 -9.51 13.24
C PRO A 264 23.25 -9.31 11.75
N VAL A 265 24.23 -8.73 11.04
CA VAL A 265 24.09 -8.39 9.62
C VAL A 265 24.09 -9.65 8.78
N ASN A 266 25.10 -10.51 8.95
CA ASN A 266 25.22 -11.72 8.13
C ASN A 266 24.24 -12.82 8.56
N ASN A 267 23.83 -12.86 9.83
CA ASN A 267 22.86 -13.84 10.29
C ASN A 267 21.40 -13.39 10.13
N TYR A 268 21.12 -12.14 9.72
CA TYR A 268 19.76 -11.57 9.66
C TYR A 268 18.76 -12.49 8.96
N LEU A 269 19.02 -12.81 7.68
CA LEU A 269 18.11 -13.63 6.87
C LEU A 269 17.95 -15.04 7.43
N LYS A 270 19.02 -15.63 8.00
CA LYS A 270 18.98 -16.94 8.65
C LYS A 270 18.02 -16.97 9.85
N TYR A 271 18.05 -15.94 10.70
CA TYR A 271 17.13 -15.83 11.84
C TYR A 271 15.70 -15.56 11.40
N VAL A 272 15.50 -14.72 10.38
CA VAL A 272 14.17 -14.48 9.78
C VAL A 272 13.55 -15.81 9.35
N THR A 273 14.29 -16.63 8.61
CA THR A 273 13.85 -17.97 8.17
C THR A 273 13.67 -18.95 9.32
N ALA A 274 14.49 -18.90 10.37
CA ALA A 274 14.33 -19.83 11.49
C ALA A 274 13.07 -19.53 12.35
N ILE A 275 12.73 -18.25 12.53
CA ILE A 275 11.76 -17.81 13.54
C ILE A 275 10.39 -17.45 12.94
N SER A 276 10.33 -17.13 11.64
CA SER A 276 9.12 -16.59 11.02
C SER A 276 8.47 -17.51 9.99
N LYS A 277 8.77 -18.81 9.99
CA LYS A 277 8.17 -19.77 9.05
C LYS A 277 6.64 -19.84 9.15
N ASP A 278 6.13 -19.80 10.38
CA ASP A 278 4.70 -19.95 10.68
C ASP A 278 3.97 -18.61 10.79
N ALA A 279 4.64 -17.50 10.42
CA ALA A 279 4.03 -16.18 10.41
C ALA A 279 2.98 -16.08 9.30
N SER A 280 1.90 -15.33 9.55
CA SER A 280 0.92 -15.04 8.50
C SER A 280 1.54 -14.12 7.43
N ILE A 281 2.25 -13.09 7.86
CA ILE A 281 3.01 -12.18 7.00
C ILE A 281 4.32 -11.83 7.70
N VAL A 282 5.42 -11.85 6.96
CA VAL A 282 6.71 -11.33 7.40
C VAL A 282 6.98 -9.99 6.71
N PHE A 283 7.13 -8.93 7.48
CA PHE A 283 7.55 -7.63 6.98
C PHE A 283 9.05 -7.45 7.15
N LEU A 284 9.72 -7.07 6.07
CA LEU A 284 11.16 -6.83 6.00
C LEU A 284 11.44 -5.45 5.40
N SER A 285 12.42 -4.75 5.96
CA SER A 285 12.92 -3.51 5.39
C SER A 285 13.64 -3.75 4.06
N LEU A 286 13.33 -2.94 3.06
CA LEU A 286 14.13 -2.77 1.85
C LEU A 286 15.02 -1.54 2.02
N ALA A 287 16.32 -1.67 1.75
CA ALA A 287 17.23 -0.52 1.76
C ALA A 287 16.80 0.51 0.70
N PRO A 288 16.89 1.82 0.98
CA PRO A 288 16.60 2.83 -0.02
C PRO A 288 17.66 2.83 -1.14
N PRO A 289 17.28 3.09 -2.40
CA PRO A 289 18.25 3.31 -3.48
C PRO A 289 18.87 4.70 -3.32
N LEU A 290 19.96 4.79 -2.55
CA LEU A 290 20.67 6.05 -2.33
C LEU A 290 21.33 6.53 -3.64
N SER A 291 21.45 7.84 -3.82
CA SER A 291 22.00 8.44 -5.05
C SER A 291 23.46 8.05 -5.34
N GLU A 292 24.19 7.60 -4.33
CA GLU A 292 25.58 7.15 -4.43
C GLU A 292 25.69 5.66 -4.79
N THR A 293 24.62 4.88 -4.66
CA THR A 293 24.62 3.44 -4.94
C THR A 293 24.48 3.20 -6.45
N PRO A 294 25.44 2.52 -7.10
CA PRO A 294 25.30 2.11 -8.49
C PRO A 294 24.05 1.27 -8.71
N VAL A 295 23.36 1.48 -9.84
CA VAL A 295 22.12 0.74 -10.17
C VAL A 295 22.34 -0.77 -10.16
N GLU A 296 23.50 -1.23 -10.63
CA GLU A 296 23.88 -2.65 -10.65
C GLU A 296 24.02 -3.26 -9.24
N GLU A 297 24.54 -2.49 -8.29
CA GLU A 297 24.68 -2.91 -6.89
C GLU A 297 23.30 -3.02 -6.24
N TYR A 298 22.46 -2.00 -6.41
CA TYR A 298 21.09 -2.02 -5.88
C TYR A 298 20.25 -3.14 -6.52
N TYR A 299 20.42 -3.38 -7.82
CA TYR A 299 19.81 -4.51 -8.51
C TYR A 299 20.23 -5.86 -7.91
N THR A 300 21.53 -6.03 -7.63
CA THR A 300 22.06 -7.26 -7.04
C THR A 300 21.48 -7.50 -5.64
N TYR A 301 21.40 -6.44 -4.83
CA TYR A 301 20.72 -6.45 -3.53
C TYR A 301 19.23 -6.78 -3.67
N LEU A 302 18.51 -6.13 -4.58
CA LEU A 302 17.10 -6.38 -4.80
C LEU A 302 16.85 -7.84 -5.22
N LYS A 303 17.70 -8.37 -6.09
CA LYS A 303 17.64 -9.77 -6.54
C LYS A 303 17.82 -10.74 -5.38
N SER A 304 18.74 -10.48 -4.45
CA SER A 304 18.92 -11.34 -3.27
C SER A 304 17.70 -11.28 -2.34
N MET A 305 17.15 -10.10 -2.09
CA MET A 305 15.95 -9.91 -1.27
C MET A 305 14.71 -10.56 -1.89
N VAL A 306 14.51 -10.40 -3.20
CA VAL A 306 13.42 -11.05 -3.94
C VAL A 306 13.59 -12.57 -3.91
N SER A 307 14.80 -13.08 -4.11
CA SER A 307 15.06 -14.53 -4.03
C SER A 307 14.76 -15.07 -2.63
N PHE A 308 15.22 -14.38 -1.58
CA PHE A 308 14.96 -14.74 -0.19
C PHE A 308 13.46 -14.74 0.14
N SER A 309 12.72 -13.74 -0.36
CA SER A 309 11.28 -13.63 -0.09
C SER A 309 10.47 -14.85 -0.56
N LYS A 310 11.00 -15.64 -1.50
CA LYS A 310 10.37 -16.88 -2.00
C LYS A 310 10.41 -18.04 -1.01
N GLU A 311 11.24 -17.96 0.03
CA GLU A 311 11.27 -18.97 1.09
C GLU A 311 10.01 -18.98 1.96
N PHE A 312 9.16 -17.95 1.84
CA PHE A 312 8.00 -17.75 2.67
C PHE A 312 6.71 -17.70 1.84
N PRO A 313 5.57 -18.13 2.40
CA PRO A 313 4.28 -18.00 1.74
C PRO A 313 3.82 -16.56 1.55
N SER A 314 4.22 -15.62 2.43
CA SER A 314 3.79 -14.22 2.39
C SER A 314 4.83 -13.31 3.05
N VAL A 315 5.47 -12.46 2.23
CA VAL A 315 6.44 -11.44 2.67
C VAL A 315 6.06 -10.10 2.08
N GLY A 316 6.09 -9.06 2.92
CA GLY A 316 6.04 -7.67 2.48
C GLY A 316 7.41 -7.03 2.62
N LEU A 317 8.07 -6.74 1.50
CA LEU A 317 9.26 -5.89 1.50
C LEU A 317 8.79 -4.42 1.53
N VAL A 318 9.27 -3.65 2.50
CA VAL A 318 8.75 -2.30 2.77
C VAL A 318 9.88 -1.27 2.66
N LEU A 319 9.60 -0.23 1.89
CA LEU A 319 10.44 0.95 1.74
C LEU A 319 9.62 2.20 2.09
N SER A 320 10.04 2.91 3.12
CA SER A 320 9.54 4.23 3.48
C SER A 320 10.33 5.30 2.73
N SER A 321 9.64 6.33 2.24
CA SER A 321 10.25 7.52 1.60
C SER A 321 9.51 8.81 1.95
N GLU A 322 8.35 8.68 2.58
CA GLU A 322 7.61 9.75 3.24
C GLU A 322 7.72 9.54 4.76
N PHE A 323 7.79 10.65 5.51
CA PHE A 323 7.65 10.59 6.96
C PHE A 323 6.26 10.04 7.31
N THR A 324 6.24 8.86 7.94
CA THR A 324 5.00 8.22 8.41
C THR A 324 4.85 8.49 9.91
N PRO A 325 4.01 9.44 10.36
CA PRO A 325 3.86 9.75 11.77
C PRO A 325 3.10 8.63 12.48
N LEU A 326 3.81 7.58 12.94
CA LEU A 326 3.19 6.44 13.62
C LEU A 326 2.33 6.85 14.86
N ASN A 327 2.51 8.05 15.41
CA ASN A 327 1.66 8.62 16.48
C ASN A 327 0.26 9.07 16.02
N ASP A 328 0.14 9.51 14.77
CA ASP A 328 -1.05 10.19 14.23
C ASP A 328 -1.95 9.24 13.43
N VAL A 329 -1.46 8.04 13.13
CA VAL A 329 -2.13 7.06 12.27
C VAL A 329 -3.00 6.08 13.06
N LEU A 330 -2.67 5.87 14.34
CA LEU A 330 -3.25 4.81 15.18
C LEU A 330 -4.20 5.31 16.26
N SER A 331 -4.25 6.63 16.50
CA SER A 331 -5.33 7.30 17.25
C SER A 331 -6.66 7.23 16.49
#